data_AF-A0A1E3AIY7-F1
#
_entry.id   AF-A0A1E3AIY7-F1
#
_cell.length_a   1.000
_cell.length_b   1.000
_cell.length_c   1.000
_cell.angle_alpha   90.00
_cell.angle_beta   90.00
_cell.angle_gamma   90.00
#
_symmetry.space_group_name_H-M   'P 1'
#
loop_
_entity.id
_entity.type
_entity.pdbx_description
1 polymer ?
#
loop_
_entity_poly.entity_id
_entity_poly.type
_entity_poly.pdbx_seq_one_letter_code
_entity_poly.pdbx_strand_id
1 'polypeptide(L)'
;MNNEKMGNFISEMRRSQNLTQKELAAKLEITDKAISKWERGISCPDISLLIPLARILGVTTSELLNGEKCAAPEKSKDVLVEETLLYSDRSAAQKADRMK
;
A
#
# COMPACT_ATOMS: atom_id res chain seq x y z
N MET A 1 -4.62 -17.71 -5.31
CA MET A 1 -3.44 -17.01 -4.75
C MET A 1 -2.25 -17.91 -4.89
N ASN A 2 -1.16 -17.43 -5.50
CA ASN A 2 0.09 -18.17 -5.56
C ASN A 2 1.00 -17.72 -4.42
N ASN A 3 1.19 -18.58 -3.41
CA ASN A 3 2.00 -18.24 -2.24
C ASN A 3 3.47 -17.99 -2.59
N GLU A 4 3.99 -18.63 -3.64
CA GLU A 4 5.35 -18.38 -4.12
C GLU A 4 5.49 -16.96 -4.69
N LYS A 5 4.52 -16.53 -5.50
CA LYS A 5 4.53 -15.18 -6.10
C LYS A 5 4.43 -14.10 -5.02
N MET A 6 3.51 -14.26 -4.07
CA MET A 6 3.38 -13.36 -2.92
C MET A 6 4.64 -13.38 -2.04
N GLY A 7 5.22 -14.56 -1.78
CA GLY A 7 6.44 -14.71 -0.99
C GLY A 7 7.64 -13.99 -1.60
N ASN A 8 7.85 -14.18 -2.90
CA ASN A 8 8.90 -13.49 -3.66
C ASN A 8 8.70 -11.97 -3.59
N PHE A 9 7.46 -11.50 -3.79
CA PHE A 9 7.13 -10.08 -3.69
C PHE A 9 7.37 -9.49 -2.29
N ILE A 10 7.03 -10.21 -1.23
CA ILE A 10 7.34 -9.81 0.16
C ILE A 10 8.85 -9.67 0.35
N SER A 11 9.63 -10.65 -0.11
CA SER A 11 11.10 -10.64 -0.03
C SER A 11 11.70 -9.46 -0.78
N GLU A 12 11.24 -9.21 -2.01
CA GLU A 12 11.67 -8.08 -2.85
C GLU A 12 11.38 -6.75 -2.16
N MET A 13 10.14 -6.57 -1.67
CA MET A 13 9.75 -5.31 -1.06
C MET A 13 10.46 -5.06 0.26
N ARG A 14 10.64 -6.10 1.08
CA ARG A 14 11.44 -6.02 2.30
C ARG A 14 12.89 -5.60 1.99
N ARG A 15 13.51 -6.23 0.99
CA ARG A 15 14.91 -5.95 0.60
C ARG A 15 15.06 -4.55 0.02
N SER A 16 14.09 -4.05 -0.74
CA SER A 16 14.12 -2.68 -1.26
C SER A 16 14.13 -1.60 -0.16
N GLN A 17 13.65 -1.95 1.03
CA GLN A 17 13.69 -1.09 2.21
C GLN A 17 14.89 -1.39 3.13
N ASN A 18 15.83 -2.25 2.71
CA ASN A 18 16.98 -2.70 3.50
C ASN A 18 16.60 -3.34 4.85
N LEU A 19 15.40 -3.91 4.97
CA LEU A 19 14.97 -4.59 6.19
C LEU A 19 15.44 -6.04 6.19
N THR A 20 15.88 -6.54 7.34
CA THR A 20 16.06 -7.97 7.60
C THR A 20 14.72 -8.65 7.90
N GLN A 21 14.67 -9.98 7.80
CA GLN A 21 13.46 -10.74 8.19
C GLN A 21 13.10 -10.50 9.66
N LYS A 22 14.12 -10.37 10.53
CA LYS A 22 13.94 -10.07 11.96
C LYS A 22 13.32 -8.70 12.21
N GLU A 23 13.75 -7.68 11.47
CA GLU A 23 13.19 -6.32 11.61
C GLU A 23 11.76 -6.23 11.08
N LEU A 24 11.45 -6.88 9.96
CA LEU A 24 10.07 -6.96 9.47
C LEU A 24 9.17 -7.71 10.47
N ALA A 25 9.65 -8.82 11.02
CA ALA A 25 8.93 -9.59 12.02
C ALA A 25 8.67 -8.80 13.30
N ALA A 26 9.66 -8.03 13.77
CA ALA A 26 9.52 -7.16 14.94
C ALA A 26 8.44 -6.08 14.72
N LYS A 27 8.37 -5.47 13.53
CA LYS A 27 7.33 -4.49 13.18
C LYS A 27 5.91 -5.09 13.12
N LEU A 28 5.80 -6.40 12.93
CA LEU A 28 4.54 -7.14 12.87
C LEU A 28 4.24 -7.92 14.16
N GLU A 29 5.11 -7.84 15.17
CA GLU A 29 4.99 -8.58 16.43
C GLU A 29 4.89 -10.11 16.24
N ILE A 30 5.63 -10.64 15.25
CA ILE A 30 5.69 -12.08 14.96
C ILE A 30 7.13 -12.59 14.95
N THR A 31 7.29 -13.89 14.71
CA THR A 31 8.63 -14.50 14.55
C THR A 31 9.20 -14.28 13.15
N ASP A 32 10.51 -14.11 13.06
CA ASP A 32 11.29 -14.12 11.81
C ASP A 32 11.10 -15.42 11.01
N LYS A 33 10.88 -16.55 11.69
CA LYS A 33 10.52 -17.83 11.07
C LYS A 33 9.22 -17.75 10.27
N ALA A 34 8.24 -16.95 10.70
CA ALA A 34 7.00 -16.75 9.95
C ALA A 34 7.29 -16.02 8.63
N ILE A 35 8.05 -14.92 8.69
CA ILE A 35 8.50 -14.18 7.50
C ILE A 35 9.27 -15.11 6.54
N SER A 36 10.22 -15.90 7.06
CA SER A 36 10.99 -16.86 6.26
C SER A 36 10.11 -17.90 5.55
N LYS A 37 9.02 -18.36 6.18
CA LYS A 37 8.08 -19.28 5.55
C LYS A 37 7.24 -18.59 4.48
N TRP A 38 6.82 -17.34 4.71
CA TRP A 38 6.08 -16.55 3.72
C TRP A 38 6.92 -16.29 2.48
N GLU A 39 8.16 -15.83 2.66
CA GLU A 39 9.07 -15.51 1.54
C GLU A 39 9.44 -16.72 0.69
N ARG A 40 9.32 -17.93 1.24
CA ARG A 40 9.54 -19.20 0.52
C ARG A 40 8.25 -19.84 0.00
N GLY A 41 7.11 -19.17 0.15
CA GLY A 41 5.80 -19.70 -0.28
C GLY A 41 5.27 -20.89 0.53
N ILE A 42 5.91 -21.25 1.65
CA ILE A 42 5.54 -22.41 2.50
C ILE A 42 4.23 -22.15 3.25
N SER A 43 3.96 -20.90 3.60
CA SER A 43 2.73 -20.46 4.26
C SER A 43 2.40 -19.04 3.83
N CYS A 44 1.20 -18.56 4.16
CA CYS A 44 0.77 -17.19 3.92
C CYS A 44 0.60 -16.41 5.24
N PRO A 45 0.68 -15.07 5.19
CA PRO A 45 0.25 -14.22 6.30
C PRO A 45 -1.24 -14.39 6.59
N ASP A 46 -1.60 -14.30 7.88
CA ASP A 46 -2.99 -14.26 8.31
C ASP A 46 -3.70 -13.00 7.77
N ILE A 47 -5.03 -13.07 7.62
CA ILE A 47 -5.84 -11.96 7.11
C ILE A 47 -5.65 -10.67 7.95
N SER A 48 -5.48 -10.80 9.26
CA SER A 48 -5.21 -9.70 10.18
C SER A 48 -3.86 -9.01 9.91
N LEU A 49 -2.90 -9.74 9.34
CA LEU A 49 -1.55 -9.25 9.06
C LEU A 49 -1.40 -8.65 7.66
N LEU A 50 -2.37 -8.85 6.75
CA LEU A 50 -2.30 -8.34 5.37
C LEU A 50 -2.21 -6.81 5.30
N ILE A 51 -3.06 -6.11 6.06
CA ILE A 51 -3.08 -4.63 6.09
C ILE A 51 -1.80 -4.06 6.71
N PRO A 52 -1.35 -4.49 7.91
CA PRO A 52 -0.12 -3.95 8.49
C PRO A 52 1.13 -4.32 7.67
N LEU A 53 1.19 -5.53 7.10
CA LEU A 53 2.29 -5.93 6.21
C LEU A 53 2.35 -5.04 4.97
N ALA A 54 1.23 -4.83 4.30
CA ALA A 54 1.14 -3.96 3.12
C ALA A 54 1.59 -2.51 3.45
N ARG A 55 1.16 -1.98 4.61
CA ARG A 55 1.56 -0.66 5.09
C ARG A 55 3.07 -0.55 5.34
N ILE A 56 3.67 -1.55 6.00
CA ILE A 56 5.12 -1.58 6.25
C ILE A 56 5.89 -1.66 4.93
N LEU A 57 5.44 -2.50 4.00
CA LEU A 57 6.08 -2.70 2.70
C LEU A 57 5.83 -1.57 1.70
N GLY A 58 4.93 -0.62 2.02
CA GLY A 58 4.60 0.51 1.15
C GLY A 58 3.85 0.09 -0.12
N VAL A 59 3.02 -0.93 -0.02
CA VAL A 59 2.21 -1.49 -1.11
C VAL A 59 0.75 -1.57 -0.69
N THR A 60 -0.15 -1.74 -1.65
CA THR A 60 -1.55 -2.06 -1.38
C THR A 60 -1.71 -3.53 -1.03
N THR A 61 -2.80 -3.88 -0.34
CA THR A 61 -3.15 -5.28 -0.09
C THR A 61 -3.39 -6.04 -1.40
N SER A 62 -3.92 -5.36 -2.44
CA SER A 62 -4.11 -5.97 -3.77
C SER A 62 -2.78 -6.39 -4.39
N GLU A 63 -1.78 -5.50 -4.40
CA GLU A 63 -0.43 -5.79 -4.90
C GLU A 63 0.23 -6.93 -4.14
N LEU A 64 0.07 -6.95 -2.81
CA LEU A 64 0.57 -8.03 -1.98
C LEU A 64 -0.04 -9.39 -2.37
N LEU A 65 -1.36 -9.45 -2.54
CA LEU A 65 -2.09 -10.68 -2.88
C LEU A 65 -1.84 -11.15 -4.31
N ASN A 66 -1.61 -10.20 -5.24
CA ASN A 66 -1.27 -10.48 -6.63
C ASN A 66 0.24 -10.77 -6.81
N GLY A 67 1.06 -10.43 -5.82
CA GLY A 67 2.51 -10.59 -5.83
C GLY A 67 3.20 -9.74 -6.90
N GLU A 68 2.65 -8.58 -7.22
CA GLU A 68 3.21 -7.65 -8.20
C GLU A 68 2.70 -6.22 -7.95
N LYS A 69 3.51 -5.22 -8.33
CA LYS A 69 3.05 -3.82 -8.30
C LYS A 69 2.05 -3.58 -9.41
N CYS A 70 0.96 -2.88 -9.10
CA CYS A 70 0.04 -2.40 -10.11
C CYS A 70 0.61 -1.11 -10.70
N ALA A 71 0.61 -1.00 -12.03
CA ALA A 71 1.20 0.14 -12.74
C ALA A 71 0.36 1.45 -12.64
N ALA A 72 -0.60 1.54 -11.73
CA ALA A 72 -1.46 2.71 -11.60
C ALA A 72 -1.14 3.48 -10.31
N PRO A 73 -0.82 4.78 -10.38
CA PRO A 73 -0.69 5.60 -9.19
C PRO A 73 -2.07 5.80 -8.56
N GLU A 74 -2.31 5.19 -7.40
CA GLU A 74 -3.42 5.56 -6.53
C GLU A 74 -3.15 7.00 -6.06
N LYS A 75 -3.91 7.94 -6.64
CA LYS A 75 -3.85 9.36 -6.30
C LYS A 75 -4.00 9.52 -4.79
N SER A 76 -2.98 10.09 -4.15
CA SER A 76 -2.97 10.49 -2.75
C SER A 76 -4.24 11.29 -2.45
N LYS A 77 -4.98 10.91 -1.39
CA LYS A 77 -6.26 11.53 -0.99
C LYS A 77 -6.16 13.04 -0.73
N ASP A 78 -4.96 13.56 -0.53
CA ASP A 78 -4.69 15.00 -0.39
C ASP A 78 -5.05 15.81 -1.65
N VAL A 79 -4.93 15.22 -2.85
CA VAL A 79 -5.18 15.92 -4.12
C VAL A 79 -6.68 16.18 -4.35
N LEU A 80 -7.57 15.34 -3.79
CA LEU A 80 -9.01 15.44 -4.02
C LEU A 80 -9.67 16.59 -3.24
N VAL A 81 -9.10 16.96 -2.07
CA VAL A 81 -9.65 18.03 -1.22
C VAL A 81 -9.37 19.40 -1.85
N GLU A 82 -8.17 19.58 -2.38
CA GLU A 82 -7.71 20.83 -2.99
C GLU A 82 -8.45 21.13 -4.31
N GLU A 83 -8.66 20.10 -5.14
CA GLU A 83 -9.42 20.21 -6.40
C GLU A 83 -10.91 20.52 -6.15
N THR A 84 -11.50 19.99 -5.06
CA THR A 84 -12.89 20.27 -4.68
C THR A 84 -13.10 21.71 -4.19
N LEU A 85 -12.14 22.25 -3.43
CA LEU A 85 -12.19 23.63 -2.93
C LEU A 85 -12.14 24.65 -4.08
N LEU A 86 -11.26 24.43 -5.06
CA LEU A 86 -11.11 25.29 -6.26
C LEU A 86 -12.40 25.42 -7.09
N TYR A 87 -13.21 24.36 -7.18
CA TYR A 87 -14.50 24.39 -7.88
C TYR A 87 -15.55 25.20 -7.11
N SER A 88 -15.54 25.14 -5.78
CA SER A 88 -16.47 25.91 -4.95
C SER A 88 -16.21 27.42 -5.05
N ASP A 89 -14.94 27.83 -5.07
CA ASP A 89 -14.52 29.24 -5.17
C ASP A 89 -14.80 29.85 -6.55
N ARG A 90 -14.62 29.08 -7.64
CA ARG A 90 -14.95 29.55 -9.00
C ARG A 90 -16.46 29.72 -9.24
N SER A 91 -17.30 28.92 -8.59
CA SER A 91 -18.77 29.02 -8.73
C SER A 91 -19.33 30.29 -8.08
N ALA A 92 -18.66 30.84 -7.05
CA ALA A 92 -19.04 32.08 -6.40
C ALA A 92 -18.69 33.32 -7.26
N ALA A 93 -17.56 33.28 -7.97
CA ALA A 93 -17.09 34.42 -8.77
C ALA A 93 -17.90 34.65 -10.07
N GLN A 94 -18.44 33.60 -10.69
CA GLN A 94 -19.19 33.72 -11.95
C GLN A 94 -20.61 34.32 -11.80
N LYS A 95 -21.18 34.35 -10.59
CA LYS A 95 -22.50 34.97 -10.34
C LYS A 95 -22.44 36.49 -10.19
N ALA A 96 -21.27 37.09 -9.93
CA ALA A 96 -21.15 38.53 -9.71
C ALA A 96 -21.06 39.36 -11.01
N ASP A 97 -20.63 38.76 -12.12
CA ASP A 97 -20.37 39.48 -13.38
C ASP A 97 -21.59 39.55 -14.32
N ARG A 98 -22.59 38.68 -14.13
CA ARG A 98 -23.78 38.60 -15.00
C ARG A 98 -24.92 39.55 -14.60
N MET A 99 -24.66 40.53 -13.75
CA MET A 99 -25.67 41.39 -13.13
C MET A 99 -25.34 42.89 -13.21
N LYS A 100 -24.50 43.30 -14.17
CA LYS A 100 -24.29 44.70 -14.57
C LYS A 100 -24.73 44.93 -16.00
#